data_AF-A0A8B8AEN9-F1
#
_entry.id   AF-A0A8B8AEN9-F1
#
_cell.length_a   1.000
_cell.length_b   1.000
_cell.length_c   1.000
_cell.angle_alpha   90.00
_cell.angle_beta   90.00
_cell.angle_gamma   90.00
#
_symmetry.space_group_name_H-M   'P 1'
#
loop_
_entity.id
_entity.type
_entity.pdbx_description
1 polymer ?
#
loop_
_entity_poly.entity_id
_entity_poly.type
_entity_poly.pdbx_seq_one_letter_code
_entity_poly.pdbx_strand_id
1 'polypeptide(L)'
;MDEDVENIIRYYHRIGLTHKEITTLLRIRHNHDYRLEYFKRKIIPKLHLNIRRGGESLTEFDEIVHLIQIELLLKPDRSITDMLFRLKVMHGCNVRREMVRQIMRTLDPVGVFQRKGNKLKRRQYFSKGPNWIWHIADQYDKLSPYGIFISGCIDGFSRYVLWCKAGISNKNPAKIAGYFLSTVEHVKGYPHIIRGDAGTENMTVATMQNFLREDDEDSFSKKAFIFGKSTHNQRIERWWGTLRVKCTDRWIHHFKELERDGHFTIGDIVHTTLIQYCYMDIIRRELDDVTYAWNCHRIRSQKHGDIVPGIPDLLYNVPEMLGNPDCRNYIHAMDTNSDGFHFLRSQCCFGNDLDEDTKSTLDAICDKYHVKSVFEAKSLYILLKNALEARLYH
;
A
#
# COMPACT_ATOMS: atom_id res chain seq x y z
N MET A 1 -10.50 -11.11 52.10
CA MET A 1 -10.55 -10.50 50.76
C MET A 1 -12.02 -10.41 50.46
N ASP A 2 -12.48 -9.24 50.03
CA ASP A 2 -13.90 -9.04 49.76
C ASP A 2 -14.35 -9.94 48.61
N GLU A 3 -15.57 -10.47 48.67
CA GLU A 3 -16.09 -11.42 47.67
C GLU A 3 -16.14 -10.79 46.27
N ASP A 4 -16.41 -9.48 46.21
CA ASP A 4 -16.38 -8.67 44.99
C ASP A 4 -14.99 -8.60 44.35
N VAL A 5 -13.94 -8.50 45.15
CA VAL A 5 -12.55 -8.43 44.67
C VAL A 5 -12.12 -9.78 44.10
N GLU A 6 -12.55 -10.87 44.71
CA GLU A 6 -12.30 -12.22 44.20
C GLU A 6 -12.97 -12.43 42.83
N ASN A 7 -14.21 -11.98 42.66
CA ASN A 7 -14.94 -12.05 41.39
C ASN A 7 -14.29 -11.21 40.29
N ILE A 8 -13.82 -10.01 40.60
CA ILE A 8 -13.09 -9.14 39.67
C ILE A 8 -11.78 -9.81 39.21
N ILE A 9 -11.03 -10.39 40.15
CA ILE A 9 -9.77 -11.09 39.84
C ILE A 9 -10.04 -12.30 38.92
N ARG A 10 -11.08 -13.10 39.22
CA ARG A 10 -11.49 -14.23 38.37
C ARG A 10 -11.88 -13.79 36.96
N TYR A 11 -12.62 -12.70 36.84
CA TYR A 11 -12.99 -12.12 35.54
C TYR A 11 -11.76 -11.71 34.73
N TYR A 12 -10.83 -10.94 35.33
CA TYR A 12 -9.61 -10.50 34.66
C TYR A 12 -8.68 -11.64 34.27
N HIS A 13 -8.62 -12.68 35.10
CA HIS A 13 -7.89 -13.89 34.77
C HIS A 13 -8.54 -14.66 33.60
N ARG A 14 -9.88 -14.76 33.56
CA ARG A 14 -10.64 -15.45 32.50
C ARG A 14 -10.45 -14.81 31.11
N ILE A 15 -10.38 -13.49 31.03
CA ILE A 15 -10.13 -12.77 29.77
C ILE A 15 -8.65 -12.82 29.32
N GLY A 16 -7.76 -13.44 30.12
CA GLY A 16 -6.38 -13.75 29.73
C GLY A 16 -5.34 -12.67 30.03
N LEU A 17 -5.64 -11.72 30.93
CA LEU A 17 -4.68 -10.70 31.33
C LEU A 17 -3.51 -11.32 32.12
N THR A 18 -2.31 -10.79 31.89
CA THR A 18 -1.13 -11.17 32.65
C THR A 18 -1.26 -10.74 34.11
N HIS A 19 -0.61 -11.45 35.03
CA HIS A 19 -0.65 -11.09 36.46
C HIS A 19 -0.21 -9.65 36.72
N LYS A 20 0.69 -9.09 35.90
CA LYS A 20 1.13 -7.70 35.99
C LYS A 20 -0.02 -6.74 35.64
N GLU A 21 -0.70 -6.99 34.53
CA GLU A 21 -1.86 -6.20 34.09
C GLU A 21 -3.01 -6.26 35.10
N ILE A 22 -3.28 -7.45 35.66
CA ILE A 22 -4.31 -7.61 36.69
C ILE A 22 -3.98 -6.76 37.92
N THR A 23 -2.74 -6.82 38.44
CA THR A 23 -2.34 -5.98 39.59
C THR A 23 -2.42 -4.49 39.30
N THR A 24 -2.10 -4.07 38.06
CA THR A 24 -2.21 -2.67 37.64
C THR A 24 -3.66 -2.21 37.56
N LEU A 25 -4.56 -3.03 37.01
CA LEU A 25 -5.99 -2.70 36.92
C LEU A 25 -6.68 -2.69 38.28
N LEU A 26 -6.32 -3.61 39.18
CA LEU A 26 -6.82 -3.60 40.56
C LEU A 26 -6.43 -2.31 41.28
N ARG A 27 -5.20 -1.82 41.08
CA ARG A 27 -4.73 -0.57 41.66
C ARG A 27 -5.45 0.65 41.08
N ILE A 28 -5.61 0.72 39.76
CA ILE A 28 -6.16 1.90 39.07
C ILE A 28 -7.68 1.99 39.20
N ARG A 29 -8.40 0.88 39.03
CA ARG A 29 -9.87 0.88 38.92
C ARG A 29 -10.60 0.43 40.18
N HIS A 30 -9.98 -0.40 41.00
CA HIS A 30 -10.61 -1.02 42.16
C HIS A 30 -9.94 -0.64 43.48
N ASN A 31 -9.00 0.30 43.45
CA ASN A 31 -8.26 0.84 44.59
C ASN A 31 -7.59 -0.22 45.49
N HIS A 32 -7.21 -1.37 44.90
CA HIS A 32 -6.51 -2.45 45.58
C HIS A 32 -5.08 -2.58 45.07
N ASP A 33 -4.10 -2.24 45.92
CA ASP A 33 -2.68 -2.32 45.58
C ASP A 33 -2.05 -3.63 46.09
N TYR A 34 -1.84 -4.59 45.18
CA TYR A 34 -1.15 -5.84 45.47
C TYR A 34 0.25 -5.83 44.86
N ARG A 35 1.27 -6.10 45.67
CA ARG A 35 2.62 -6.41 45.15
C ARG A 35 2.54 -7.66 44.26
N LEU A 36 3.14 -7.60 43.08
CA LEU A 36 3.08 -8.67 42.07
C LEU A 36 3.49 -10.05 42.62
N GLU A 37 4.50 -10.10 43.48
CA GLU A 37 4.98 -11.36 44.06
C GLU A 37 4.00 -11.93 45.10
N TYR A 38 3.37 -11.07 45.88
CA TYR A 38 2.30 -11.46 46.81
C TYR A 38 1.07 -11.96 46.04
N PHE A 39 0.69 -11.25 44.97
CA PHE A 39 -0.42 -11.64 44.10
C PHE A 39 -0.19 -13.04 43.50
N LYS A 40 1.00 -13.30 42.95
CA LYS A 40 1.38 -14.61 42.39
C LYS A 40 1.43 -15.73 43.42
N ARG A 41 2.01 -15.49 44.61
CA ARG A 41 2.31 -16.54 45.60
C ARG A 41 1.21 -16.78 46.63
N LYS A 42 0.29 -15.83 46.81
CA LYS A 42 -0.75 -15.90 47.86
C LYS A 42 -2.17 -15.75 47.29
N ILE A 43 -2.42 -14.80 46.39
CA ILE A 43 -3.76 -14.53 45.87
C ILE A 43 -4.19 -15.55 44.81
N ILE A 44 -3.36 -15.77 43.78
CA ILE A 44 -3.64 -16.74 42.71
C ILE A 44 -3.84 -18.17 43.24
N PRO A 45 -3.00 -18.73 44.14
CA PRO A 45 -3.24 -20.04 44.73
C PRO A 45 -4.52 -20.09 45.58
N LYS A 46 -4.80 -19.04 46.37
CA LYS A 46 -6.00 -18.97 47.22
C LYS A 46 -7.28 -18.99 46.40
N LEU A 47 -7.27 -18.38 45.21
CA LEU A 47 -8.40 -18.39 44.27
C LEU A 47 -8.43 -19.62 43.36
N HIS A 48 -7.49 -20.57 43.54
CA HIS A 48 -7.30 -21.73 42.67
C HIS A 48 -7.01 -21.39 41.19
N LEU A 49 -6.44 -20.21 40.92
CA LEU A 49 -6.12 -19.71 39.58
C LEU A 49 -4.71 -20.11 39.10
N ASN A 50 -4.01 -20.95 39.86
CA ASN A 50 -2.67 -21.46 39.51
C ASN A 50 -2.76 -22.50 38.38
N ILE A 51 -2.79 -22.03 37.13
CA ILE A 51 -2.82 -22.94 35.98
C ILE A 51 -1.41 -23.48 35.70
N ARG A 52 -0.99 -24.48 36.48
CA ARG A 52 -0.05 -25.52 36.04
C ARG A 52 -0.75 -26.87 36.17
N ARG A 53 -1.36 -27.30 35.05
CA ARG A 53 -1.84 -28.67 34.76
C ARG A 53 -2.83 -29.29 35.77
N GLY A 54 -4.12 -29.28 35.39
CA GLY A 54 -4.95 -30.48 35.50
C GLY A 54 -5.86 -30.65 36.73
N GLY A 55 -6.66 -29.65 37.12
CA GLY A 55 -7.59 -29.81 38.24
C GLY A 55 -8.98 -29.15 38.12
N GLU A 56 -9.34 -28.53 36.99
CA GLU A 56 -10.72 -28.09 36.75
C GLU A 56 -11.45 -29.18 35.96
N SER A 57 -12.69 -29.51 36.36
CA SER A 57 -13.54 -30.44 35.60
C SER A 57 -13.66 -29.93 34.17
N LEU A 58 -13.23 -30.74 33.21
CA LEU A 58 -13.42 -30.41 31.80
C LEU A 58 -14.93 -30.32 31.54
N THR A 59 -15.34 -29.31 30.78
CA THR A 59 -16.72 -29.24 30.28
C THR A 59 -17.05 -30.53 29.52
N GLU A 60 -18.28 -31.02 29.65
CA GLU A 60 -18.68 -32.29 29.04
C GLU A 60 -18.50 -32.26 27.52
N PHE A 61 -18.10 -33.40 26.96
CA PHE A 61 -17.75 -33.50 25.55
C PHE A 61 -18.92 -33.09 24.64
N ASP A 62 -20.14 -33.51 24.97
CA ASP A 62 -21.33 -33.24 24.17
C ASP A 62 -21.69 -31.75 24.14
N GLU A 63 -21.54 -31.06 25.27
CA GLU A 63 -21.73 -29.62 25.37
C GLU A 63 -20.71 -28.85 24.51
N ILE A 64 -19.45 -29.28 24.53
CA ILE A 64 -18.38 -28.67 23.70
C ILE A 64 -18.68 -28.87 22.21
N VAL A 65 -19.11 -30.07 21.81
CA VAL A 65 -19.48 -30.36 20.41
C VAL A 65 -20.65 -29.49 19.97
N HIS A 66 -21.68 -29.38 20.79
CA HIS A 66 -22.86 -28.57 20.49
C HIS A 66 -22.52 -27.08 20.32
N LEU A 67 -21.72 -26.52 21.22
CA LEU A 67 -21.27 -25.12 21.13
C LEU A 67 -20.39 -24.86 19.91
N ILE A 68 -19.49 -25.79 19.57
CA ILE A 68 -18.68 -25.69 18.34
C ILE A 68 -19.58 -25.70 17.10
N GLN A 69 -20.61 -26.56 17.06
CA GLN A 69 -21.57 -26.60 15.96
C GLN A 69 -22.32 -25.26 15.80
N ILE A 70 -22.83 -24.70 16.90
CA ILE A 70 -23.51 -23.38 16.87
C ILE A 70 -22.56 -22.30 16.34
N GLU A 71 -21.32 -22.26 16.85
CA GLU A 71 -20.34 -21.26 16.43
C GLU A 71 -19.91 -21.39 14.97
N LEU A 72 -19.85 -22.62 14.45
CA LEU A 72 -19.57 -22.89 13.04
C LEU A 72 -20.77 -22.59 12.14
N LEU A 73 -22.01 -22.80 12.61
CA LEU A 73 -23.22 -22.38 11.89
C LEU A 73 -23.29 -20.86 11.76
N LEU A 74 -22.96 -20.13 12.83
CA LEU A 74 -22.89 -18.67 12.80
C LEU A 74 -21.75 -18.16 11.93
N LYS A 75 -20.59 -18.84 11.95
CA LYS A 75 -19.43 -18.46 11.17
C LYS A 75 -18.55 -19.68 10.83
N PRO A 76 -18.65 -20.24 9.61
CA PRO A 76 -17.98 -21.48 9.25
C PRO A 76 -16.45 -21.35 9.09
N ASP A 77 -15.93 -20.14 8.88
CA ASP A 77 -14.50 -19.88 8.64
C ASP A 77 -13.65 -19.70 9.92
N ARG A 78 -14.22 -19.89 11.12
CA ARG A 78 -13.50 -19.68 12.39
C ARG A 78 -12.24 -20.54 12.52
N SER A 79 -11.18 -19.93 13.05
CA SER A 79 -9.92 -20.65 13.34
C SER A 79 -10.01 -21.42 14.66
N ILE A 80 -9.15 -22.43 14.85
CA ILE A 80 -9.06 -23.16 16.13
C ILE A 80 -8.73 -22.22 17.29
N THR A 81 -7.92 -21.18 17.06
CA THR A 81 -7.56 -20.20 18.09
C THR A 81 -8.75 -19.31 18.45
N ASP A 82 -9.52 -18.86 17.45
CA ASP A 82 -10.75 -18.08 17.65
C ASP A 82 -11.82 -18.93 18.36
N MET A 83 -12.01 -20.19 17.92
CA MET A 83 -12.94 -21.12 18.55
C MET A 83 -12.56 -21.39 20.02
N LEU A 84 -11.27 -21.60 20.31
CA LEU A 84 -10.78 -21.78 21.67
C LEU A 84 -11.00 -20.52 22.54
N PHE A 85 -10.81 -19.33 21.97
CA PHE A 85 -11.10 -18.08 22.65
C PHE A 85 -12.58 -17.95 22.97
N ARG A 86 -13.47 -18.22 22.01
CA ARG A 86 -14.92 -18.13 22.21
C ARG A 86 -15.43 -19.14 23.24
N LEU A 87 -15.00 -20.39 23.15
CA LEU A 87 -15.36 -21.41 24.13
C LEU A 87 -14.95 -21.00 25.55
N LYS A 88 -13.75 -20.43 25.72
CA LYS A 88 -13.24 -20.03 27.05
C LYS A 88 -13.82 -18.73 27.57
N VAL A 89 -13.93 -17.70 26.72
CA VAL A 89 -14.24 -16.33 27.13
C VAL A 89 -15.73 -16.03 27.03
N MET A 90 -16.40 -16.51 25.98
CA MET A 90 -17.82 -16.23 25.75
C MET A 90 -18.71 -17.29 26.40
N HIS A 91 -18.32 -18.56 26.30
CA HIS A 91 -19.12 -19.69 26.81
C HIS A 91 -18.63 -20.24 28.15
N GLY A 92 -17.50 -19.74 28.66
CA GLY A 92 -16.95 -20.14 29.96
C GLY A 92 -16.45 -21.60 30.04
N CYS A 93 -16.34 -22.29 28.90
CA CYS A 93 -15.95 -23.70 28.86
C CYS A 93 -14.44 -23.88 29.07
N ASN A 94 -14.07 -24.90 29.86
CA ASN A 94 -12.67 -25.26 30.05
C ASN A 94 -12.28 -26.44 29.16
N VAL A 95 -11.71 -26.13 28.00
CA VAL A 95 -11.42 -27.11 26.95
C VAL A 95 -9.94 -27.16 26.58
N ARG A 96 -9.45 -28.37 26.28
CA ARG A 96 -8.09 -28.57 25.76
C ARG A 96 -8.04 -28.21 24.28
N ARG A 97 -6.97 -27.54 23.86
CA ARG A 97 -6.76 -27.16 22.45
C ARG A 97 -6.75 -28.38 21.50
N GLU A 98 -6.24 -29.52 21.96
CA GLU A 98 -6.23 -30.76 21.17
C GLU A 98 -7.64 -31.29 20.92
N MET A 99 -8.51 -31.23 21.92
CA MET A 99 -9.89 -31.68 21.84
C MET A 99 -10.68 -30.81 20.85
N VAL A 100 -10.58 -29.48 20.95
CA VAL A 100 -11.18 -28.56 19.97
C VAL A 100 -10.66 -28.83 18.56
N ARG A 101 -9.35 -29.09 18.41
CA ARG A 101 -8.75 -29.42 17.12
C ARG A 101 -9.31 -30.72 16.53
N GLN A 102 -9.50 -31.76 17.34
CA GLN A 102 -10.08 -33.03 16.91
C GLN A 102 -11.55 -32.85 16.52
N ILE A 103 -12.35 -32.21 17.37
CA ILE A 103 -13.78 -31.95 17.09
C ILE A 103 -13.94 -31.13 15.81
N MET A 104 -13.19 -30.04 15.63
CA MET A 104 -13.25 -29.23 14.41
C MET A 104 -12.79 -29.99 13.17
N ARG A 105 -11.85 -30.94 13.28
CA ARG A 105 -11.45 -31.80 12.15
C ARG A 105 -12.56 -32.75 11.74
N THR A 106 -13.33 -33.24 12.70
CA THR A 106 -14.45 -34.17 12.45
C THR A 106 -15.67 -33.43 11.92
N LEU A 107 -16.04 -32.29 12.51
CA LEU A 107 -17.22 -31.52 12.13
C LEU A 107 -17.04 -30.71 10.85
N ASP A 108 -15.84 -30.18 10.60
CA ASP A 108 -15.54 -29.35 9.43
C ASP A 108 -14.19 -29.78 8.77
N PRO A 109 -14.13 -31.00 8.21
CA PRO A 109 -12.91 -31.49 7.56
C PRO A 109 -12.52 -30.62 6.36
N VAL A 110 -13.51 -30.08 5.64
CA VAL A 110 -13.32 -29.22 4.47
C VAL A 110 -12.75 -27.86 4.87
N GLY A 111 -13.33 -27.17 5.84
CA GLY A 111 -12.80 -25.88 6.31
C GLY A 111 -11.48 -26.03 7.05
N VAL A 112 -11.23 -27.13 7.77
CA VAL A 112 -9.89 -27.42 8.33
C VAL A 112 -8.86 -27.66 7.23
N PHE A 113 -9.22 -28.35 6.14
CA PHE A 113 -8.34 -28.53 4.98
C PHE A 113 -8.05 -27.19 4.28
N GLN A 114 -9.08 -26.37 4.05
CA GLN A 114 -8.95 -25.04 3.47
C GLN A 114 -8.06 -24.12 4.35
N ARG A 115 -8.17 -24.20 5.69
CA ARG A 115 -7.34 -23.44 6.65
C ARG A 115 -5.92 -23.97 6.81
N LYS A 116 -5.69 -25.29 6.74
CA LYS A 116 -4.32 -25.86 6.62
C LYS A 116 -3.63 -25.35 5.34
N GLY A 117 -4.44 -25.08 4.32
CA GLY A 117 -4.03 -24.41 3.09
C GLY A 117 -3.81 -22.91 3.18
N ASN A 118 -3.57 -22.31 4.37
CA ASN A 118 -3.27 -20.88 4.63
C ASN A 118 -2.04 -20.31 3.88
N LYS A 119 -1.85 -20.64 2.61
CA LYS A 119 -1.39 -19.67 1.62
C LYS A 119 -2.62 -18.84 1.26
N LEU A 120 -2.50 -17.51 1.30
CA LEU A 120 -3.39 -16.64 0.53
C LEU A 120 -3.63 -17.33 -0.82
N LYS A 121 -4.88 -17.69 -1.14
CA LYS A 121 -5.24 -18.05 -2.52
C LYS A 121 -5.02 -16.77 -3.32
N ARG A 122 -3.80 -16.60 -3.84
CA ARG A 122 -3.46 -15.53 -4.77
C ARG A 122 -4.42 -15.70 -5.93
N ARG A 123 -5.27 -14.70 -6.16
CA ARG A 123 -6.13 -14.68 -7.34
C ARG A 123 -5.20 -14.75 -8.54
N GLN A 124 -5.46 -15.70 -9.44
CA GLN A 124 -4.68 -15.81 -10.66
C GLN A 124 -4.87 -14.52 -11.45
N TYR A 125 -3.80 -13.73 -11.59
CA TYR A 125 -3.84 -12.52 -12.38
C TYR A 125 -3.63 -12.87 -13.85
N PHE A 126 -4.64 -12.65 -14.69
CA PHE A 126 -4.59 -12.95 -16.11
C PHE A 126 -4.46 -11.67 -16.95
N SER A 127 -3.45 -11.63 -17.81
CA SER A 127 -3.27 -10.63 -18.87
C SER A 127 -2.81 -11.37 -20.11
N LYS A 128 -3.40 -11.06 -21.27
CA LYS A 128 -3.16 -11.82 -22.51
C LYS A 128 -1.81 -11.51 -23.17
N GLY A 129 -1.29 -10.32 -22.95
CA GLY A 129 -0.02 -9.86 -23.50
C GLY A 129 0.26 -8.42 -23.05
N PRO A 130 1.36 -7.81 -23.53
CA PRO A 130 1.64 -6.40 -23.26
C PRO A 130 0.57 -5.49 -23.87
N ASN A 131 0.35 -4.34 -23.23
CA ASN A 131 -0.68 -3.35 -23.58
C ASN A 131 -2.13 -3.83 -23.47
N TRP A 132 -2.36 -5.05 -22.98
CA TRP A 132 -3.71 -5.53 -22.68
C TRP A 132 -4.34 -4.74 -21.53
N ILE A 133 -3.55 -4.47 -20.48
CA ILE A 133 -4.02 -3.72 -19.33
C ILE A 133 -2.89 -2.93 -18.70
N TRP A 134 -3.06 -1.61 -18.64
CA TRP A 134 -2.18 -0.71 -17.91
C TRP A 134 -2.74 -0.44 -16.52
N HIS A 135 -1.86 -0.45 -15.52
CA HIS A 135 -2.20 -0.15 -14.13
C HIS A 135 -1.66 1.23 -13.79
N ILE A 136 -2.56 2.20 -13.63
CA ILE A 136 -2.20 3.57 -13.25
C ILE A 136 -2.43 3.73 -11.74
N ALA A 137 -1.50 4.42 -11.08
CA ALA A 137 -1.70 4.95 -9.74
C ALA A 137 -1.14 6.36 -9.65
N ASP A 138 -1.95 7.23 -9.09
CA ASP A 138 -1.71 8.64 -8.80
C ASP A 138 -1.22 8.88 -7.36
N GLN A 139 -1.42 7.90 -6.46
CA GLN A 139 -1.22 8.06 -5.02
C GLN A 139 -0.04 7.24 -4.46
N TYR A 140 1.20 7.64 -4.76
CA TYR A 140 2.35 7.24 -3.94
C TYR A 140 2.72 8.34 -2.94
N ASP A 141 2.00 8.35 -1.81
CA ASP A 141 2.03 9.45 -0.83
C ASP A 141 3.19 9.38 0.18
N LYS A 142 4.28 8.66 -0.10
CA LYS A 142 5.37 8.53 0.87
C LYS A 142 6.23 9.80 1.01
N LEU A 143 6.21 10.67 -0.01
CA LEU A 143 6.87 11.97 0.00
C LEU A 143 5.88 13.15 0.07
N SER A 144 4.58 12.88 0.20
CA SER A 144 3.55 13.92 0.27
C SER A 144 3.72 14.89 1.45
N PRO A 145 4.26 14.51 2.64
CA PRO A 145 4.53 15.47 3.71
C PRO A 145 5.56 16.55 3.33
N TYR A 146 6.37 16.29 2.29
CA TYR A 146 7.39 17.20 1.76
C TYR A 146 6.94 17.88 0.45
N GLY A 147 5.65 17.75 0.10
CA GLY A 147 5.06 18.34 -1.10
C GLY A 147 5.44 17.66 -2.42
N ILE A 148 5.92 16.42 -2.38
CA ILE A 148 6.27 15.66 -3.58
C ILE A 148 5.33 14.48 -3.73
N PHE A 149 4.62 14.45 -4.85
CA PHE A 149 3.61 13.43 -5.18
C PHE A 149 4.11 12.63 -6.37
N ILE A 150 4.07 11.29 -6.28
CA ILE A 150 4.57 10.43 -7.35
C ILE A 150 3.40 9.68 -7.98
N SER A 151 3.27 9.81 -9.30
CA SER A 151 2.37 9.01 -10.13
C SER A 151 3.18 7.99 -10.93
N GLY A 152 2.58 6.84 -11.24
CA GLY A 152 3.18 5.87 -12.13
C GLY A 152 2.16 5.02 -12.86
N CYS A 153 2.68 4.33 -13.88
CA CYS A 153 1.94 3.36 -14.65
C CYS A 153 2.81 2.17 -15.00
N ILE A 154 2.23 0.97 -14.90
CA ILE A 154 2.91 -0.28 -15.19
C ILE A 154 2.03 -1.20 -16.03
N ASP A 155 2.64 -1.85 -17.02
CA ASP A 155 1.97 -2.87 -17.81
C ASP A 155 1.71 -4.14 -16.99
N GLY A 156 0.48 -4.66 -17.07
CA GLY A 156 0.03 -5.77 -16.23
C GLY A 156 0.70 -7.11 -16.54
N PHE A 157 1.15 -7.30 -17.79
CA PHE A 157 1.76 -8.52 -18.30
C PHE A 157 3.28 -8.53 -18.08
N SER A 158 3.97 -7.62 -18.76
CA SER A 158 5.44 -7.50 -18.82
C SER A 158 6.06 -6.91 -17.55
N ARG A 159 5.27 -6.13 -16.78
CA ARG A 159 5.75 -5.27 -15.68
C ARG A 159 6.69 -4.16 -16.10
N TYR A 160 6.65 -3.81 -17.38
CA TYR A 160 7.30 -2.62 -17.88
C TYR A 160 6.65 -1.38 -17.26
N VAL A 161 7.45 -0.54 -16.63
CA VAL A 161 7.01 0.74 -16.06
C VAL A 161 6.99 1.75 -17.19
N LEU A 162 5.79 2.19 -17.56
CA LEU A 162 5.54 3.12 -18.65
C LEU A 162 5.92 4.54 -18.26
N TRP A 163 5.57 4.94 -17.04
CA TRP A 163 6.04 6.19 -16.44
C TRP A 163 6.13 6.08 -14.92
N CYS A 164 6.99 6.88 -14.33
CA CYS A 164 7.05 7.16 -12.90
C CYS A 164 7.51 8.61 -12.72
N LYS A 165 6.58 9.53 -12.44
CA LYS A 165 6.84 10.97 -12.46
C LYS A 165 6.48 11.61 -11.11
N ALA A 166 7.35 12.52 -10.67
CA ALA A 166 7.13 13.34 -9.48
C ALA A 166 6.53 14.69 -9.89
N GLY A 167 5.49 15.09 -9.14
CA GLY A 167 4.74 16.33 -9.26
C GLY A 167 4.58 17.03 -7.90
N ILE A 168 4.11 18.28 -7.92
CA ILE A 168 3.82 19.07 -6.70
C ILE A 168 2.42 18.83 -6.11
N SER A 169 1.53 18.17 -6.84
CA SER A 169 0.16 17.91 -6.43
C SER A 169 -0.42 16.75 -7.21
N ASN A 170 -1.18 15.89 -6.54
CA ASN A 170 -2.01 14.85 -7.14
C ASN A 170 -3.44 15.33 -7.47
N LYS A 171 -3.85 16.51 -6.99
CA LYS A 171 -5.22 17.02 -7.10
C LYS A 171 -5.63 17.48 -8.50
N ASN A 172 -4.70 17.52 -9.46
CA ASN A 172 -4.98 17.99 -10.82
C ASN A 172 -5.04 16.81 -11.80
N PRO A 173 -6.25 16.33 -12.17
CA PRO A 173 -6.43 15.25 -13.13
C PRO A 173 -5.77 15.51 -14.49
N ALA A 174 -5.66 16.77 -14.91
CA ALA A 174 -5.06 17.14 -16.19
C ALA A 174 -3.56 16.85 -16.24
N LYS A 175 -2.85 16.82 -15.09
CA LYS A 175 -1.44 16.41 -15.05
C LYS A 175 -1.27 14.92 -15.29
N ILE A 176 -2.10 14.09 -14.65
CA ILE A 176 -2.08 12.63 -14.85
C ILE A 176 -2.48 12.30 -16.29
N ALA A 177 -3.47 13.01 -16.84
CA ALA A 177 -3.81 12.95 -18.25
C ALA A 177 -2.64 13.32 -19.18
N GLY A 178 -1.86 14.35 -18.82
CA GLY A 178 -0.64 14.73 -19.52
C GLY A 178 0.40 13.61 -19.55
N TYR A 179 0.62 12.92 -18.42
CA TYR A 179 1.52 11.76 -18.36
C TYR A 179 1.02 10.59 -19.23
N PHE A 180 -0.29 10.32 -19.18
CA PHE A 180 -0.90 9.30 -20.02
C PHE A 180 -0.73 9.62 -21.51
N LEU A 181 -1.09 10.83 -21.94
CA LEU A 181 -1.02 11.20 -23.35
C LEU A 181 0.42 11.29 -23.88
N SER A 182 1.36 11.77 -23.06
CA SER A 182 2.80 11.75 -23.40
C SER A 182 3.30 10.32 -23.62
N THR A 183 2.78 9.37 -22.82
CA THR A 183 3.10 7.95 -22.97
C THR A 183 2.48 7.39 -24.24
N VAL A 184 1.21 7.71 -24.53
CA VAL A 184 0.51 7.32 -25.77
C VAL A 184 1.27 7.81 -27.00
N GLU A 185 1.74 9.06 -26.98
CA GLU A 185 2.59 9.63 -28.04
C GLU A 185 3.91 8.84 -28.19
N HIS A 186 4.58 8.54 -27.08
CA HIS A 186 5.85 7.82 -27.09
C HIS A 186 5.73 6.37 -27.60
N VAL A 187 4.71 5.63 -27.14
CA VAL A 187 4.47 4.25 -27.57
C VAL A 187 3.70 4.15 -28.89
N LYS A 188 3.30 5.29 -29.47
CA LYS A 188 2.51 5.42 -30.71
C LYS A 188 1.15 4.73 -30.66
N GLY A 189 0.51 4.74 -29.49
CA GLY A 189 -0.76 4.05 -29.29
C GLY A 189 -1.23 4.00 -27.84
N TYR A 190 -2.42 3.45 -27.63
CA TYR A 190 -3.07 3.36 -26.32
C TYR A 190 -3.40 1.90 -25.97
N PRO A 191 -3.54 1.57 -24.66
CA PRO A 191 -3.77 0.19 -24.24
C PRO A 191 -5.20 -0.26 -24.54
N HIS A 192 -5.43 -1.57 -24.50
CA HIS A 192 -6.77 -2.13 -24.61
C HIS A 192 -7.65 -1.76 -23.40
N ILE A 193 -7.09 -1.84 -22.19
CA ILE A 193 -7.77 -1.49 -20.94
C ILE A 193 -6.82 -0.69 -20.04
N ILE A 194 -7.38 0.26 -19.29
CA ILE A 194 -6.70 0.88 -18.16
C ILE A 194 -7.40 0.45 -16.87
N ARG A 195 -6.62 0.17 -15.84
CA ARG A 195 -7.11 0.00 -14.48
C ARG A 195 -6.49 1.07 -13.60
N GLY A 196 -7.33 1.74 -12.84
CA GLY A 196 -6.91 2.67 -11.80
C GLY A 196 -7.90 2.67 -10.65
N ASP A 197 -7.56 3.43 -9.62
CA ASP A 197 -8.40 3.58 -8.45
C ASP A 197 -9.56 4.53 -8.73
N ALA A 198 -10.67 4.35 -7.99
CA ALA A 198 -11.90 5.14 -8.12
C ALA A 198 -11.78 6.59 -7.59
N GLY A 199 -10.62 7.21 -7.72
CA GLY A 199 -10.37 8.59 -7.36
C GLY A 199 -10.76 9.57 -8.47
N THR A 200 -11.12 10.79 -8.09
CA THR A 200 -11.40 11.89 -9.03
C THR A 200 -10.20 12.26 -9.90
N GLU A 201 -9.00 11.98 -9.39
CA GLU A 201 -7.71 12.26 -10.00
C GLU A 201 -7.49 11.48 -11.32
N ASN A 202 -8.04 10.26 -11.42
CA ASN A 202 -7.95 9.44 -12.64
C ASN A 202 -9.13 9.61 -13.61
N MET A 203 -10.12 10.44 -13.27
CA MET A 203 -11.36 10.57 -14.07
C MET A 203 -11.08 11.08 -15.48
N THR A 204 -10.16 12.04 -15.65
CA THR A 204 -9.81 12.53 -16.99
C THR A 204 -9.22 11.42 -17.84
N VAL A 205 -8.29 10.61 -17.31
CA VAL A 205 -7.74 9.45 -18.05
C VAL A 205 -8.81 8.43 -18.37
N ALA A 206 -9.76 8.17 -17.45
CA ALA A 206 -10.88 7.28 -17.70
C ALA A 206 -11.75 7.76 -18.87
N THR A 207 -12.06 9.06 -18.91
CA THR A 207 -12.81 9.67 -20.02
C THR A 207 -12.03 9.58 -21.33
N MET A 208 -10.73 9.92 -21.32
CA MET A 208 -9.87 9.83 -22.52
C MET A 208 -9.80 8.40 -23.07
N GLN A 209 -9.61 7.41 -22.20
CA GLN A 209 -9.50 6.01 -22.61
C GLN A 209 -10.81 5.49 -23.19
N ASN A 210 -11.96 5.89 -22.65
CA ASN A 210 -13.26 5.51 -23.20
C ASN A 210 -13.51 6.20 -24.55
N PHE A 211 -13.12 7.47 -24.70
CA PHE A 211 -13.22 8.21 -25.96
C PHE A 211 -12.36 7.56 -27.06
N LEU A 212 -11.11 7.22 -26.75
CA LEU A 212 -10.21 6.54 -27.69
C LEU A 212 -10.72 5.18 -28.18
N ARG A 213 -11.58 4.54 -27.39
CA ARG A 213 -12.11 3.18 -27.64
C ARG A 213 -13.58 3.20 -28.05
N GLU A 214 -14.17 4.38 -28.29
CA GLU A 214 -15.62 4.52 -28.51
C GLU A 214 -16.09 3.80 -29.79
N ASP A 215 -15.27 3.84 -30.84
CA ASP A 215 -15.55 3.24 -32.14
C ASP A 215 -15.27 1.72 -32.20
N ASP A 216 -14.71 1.14 -31.13
CA ASP A 216 -14.40 -0.28 -31.09
C ASP A 216 -15.67 -1.13 -30.82
N GLU A 217 -15.80 -2.27 -31.51
CA GLU A 217 -16.98 -3.15 -31.39
C GLU A 217 -16.84 -4.24 -30.29
N ASP A 218 -15.79 -4.19 -29.47
CA ASP A 218 -15.54 -5.21 -28.45
C ASP A 218 -16.29 -4.97 -27.12
N SER A 219 -16.31 -5.98 -26.25
CA SER A 219 -17.01 -5.93 -24.96
C SER A 219 -16.51 -4.86 -23.98
N PHE A 220 -15.37 -4.22 -24.27
CA PHE A 220 -14.71 -3.24 -23.43
C PHE A 220 -14.73 -1.83 -24.03
N SER A 221 -15.23 -1.60 -25.24
CA SER A 221 -15.21 -0.29 -25.91
C SER A 221 -15.80 0.84 -25.05
N LYS A 222 -16.95 0.58 -24.40
CA LYS A 222 -17.62 1.53 -23.50
C LYS A 222 -17.21 1.43 -22.02
N LYS A 223 -16.26 0.54 -21.69
CA LYS A 223 -15.77 0.26 -20.32
C LYS A 223 -14.26 -0.01 -20.34
N ALA A 224 -13.54 0.77 -21.12
CA ALA A 224 -12.11 0.59 -21.34
C ALA A 224 -11.29 1.00 -20.10
N PHE A 225 -11.89 1.75 -19.17
CA PHE A 225 -11.36 1.98 -17.84
C PHE A 225 -12.07 1.12 -16.77
N ILE A 226 -11.30 0.31 -16.04
CA ILE A 226 -11.78 -0.50 -14.91
C ILE A 226 -11.43 0.20 -13.60
N PHE A 227 -12.46 0.72 -12.91
CA PHE A 227 -12.32 1.19 -11.54
C PHE A 227 -12.16 0.01 -10.56
N GLY A 228 -11.04 0.00 -9.84
CA GLY A 228 -10.76 -0.96 -8.79
C GLY A 228 -10.59 -0.28 -7.43
N LYS A 229 -10.63 -1.07 -6.35
CA LYS A 229 -10.00 -0.64 -5.09
C LYS A 229 -8.48 -0.75 -5.26
N SER A 230 -7.70 0.12 -4.61
CA SER A 230 -6.22 0.07 -4.59
C SER A 230 -5.65 -1.32 -4.32
N THR A 231 -6.29 -2.09 -3.43
CA THR A 231 -5.97 -3.51 -3.15
C THR A 231 -6.01 -4.46 -4.35
N HIS A 232 -6.69 -4.08 -5.44
CA HIS A 232 -6.78 -4.83 -6.70
C HIS A 232 -5.73 -4.36 -7.72
N ASN A 233 -5.06 -3.24 -7.48
CA ASN A 233 -3.97 -2.70 -8.29
C ASN A 233 -2.61 -3.31 -7.91
N GLN A 234 -2.57 -4.64 -7.79
CA GLN A 234 -1.45 -5.35 -7.17
C GLN A 234 -0.12 -5.22 -7.92
N ARG A 235 -0.17 -4.93 -9.23
CA ARG A 235 1.05 -4.84 -10.05
C ARG A 235 1.84 -3.58 -9.69
N ILE A 236 1.16 -2.43 -9.59
CA ILE A 236 1.79 -1.16 -9.23
C ILE A 236 2.11 -1.08 -7.74
N GLU A 237 1.27 -1.63 -6.86
CA GLU A 237 1.56 -1.69 -5.41
C GLU A 237 2.85 -2.47 -5.11
N ARG A 238 3.09 -3.57 -5.82
CA ARG A 238 4.36 -4.29 -5.70
C ARG A 238 5.55 -3.48 -6.24
N TRP A 239 5.33 -2.70 -7.29
CA TRP A 239 6.35 -1.79 -7.81
C TRP A 239 6.66 -0.67 -6.81
N TRP A 240 5.66 -0.09 -6.15
CA TRP A 240 5.83 0.86 -5.04
C TRP A 240 6.68 0.33 -3.90
N GLY A 241 6.53 -0.94 -3.53
CA GLY A 241 7.44 -1.59 -2.58
C GLY A 241 8.90 -1.59 -3.04
N THR A 242 9.15 -1.73 -4.34
CA THR A 242 10.50 -1.67 -4.92
C THR A 242 11.02 -0.23 -4.98
N LEU A 243 10.18 0.71 -5.43
CA LEU A 243 10.50 2.13 -5.48
C LEU A 243 10.82 2.70 -4.09
N ARG A 244 10.14 2.19 -3.06
CA ARG A 244 10.43 2.50 -1.65
C ARG A 244 11.88 2.20 -1.34
N VAL A 245 12.26 0.93 -1.46
CA VAL A 245 13.59 0.44 -1.09
C VAL A 245 14.70 1.07 -1.94
N LYS A 246 14.46 1.27 -3.25
CA LYS A 246 15.52 1.70 -4.17
C LYS A 246 15.72 3.21 -4.28
N CYS A 247 14.72 4.02 -3.92
CA CYS A 247 14.75 5.47 -4.17
C CYS A 247 14.21 6.26 -2.99
N THR A 248 12.92 6.10 -2.71
CA THR A 248 12.20 7.08 -1.88
C THR A 248 12.51 6.97 -0.39
N ASP A 249 13.00 5.82 0.09
CA ASP A 249 13.40 5.68 1.50
C ASP A 249 14.61 6.59 1.84
N ARG A 250 15.56 6.77 0.92
CA ARG A 250 16.68 7.70 1.09
C ARG A 250 16.20 9.14 1.27
N TRP A 251 15.26 9.57 0.44
CA TRP A 251 14.66 10.90 0.50
C TRP A 251 13.88 11.15 1.79
N ILE A 252 13.14 10.14 2.27
CA ILE A 252 12.44 10.22 3.55
C ILE A 252 13.42 10.43 4.71
N HIS A 253 14.54 9.71 4.73
CA HIS A 253 15.58 9.93 5.75
C HIS A 253 16.20 11.32 5.64
N HIS A 254 16.56 11.75 4.42
CA HIS A 254 17.14 13.07 4.17
C HIS A 254 16.24 14.21 4.65
N PHE A 255 14.93 14.17 4.33
CA PHE A 255 14.01 15.22 4.75
C PHE A 255 13.68 15.17 6.25
N LYS A 256 13.66 13.98 6.86
CA LYS A 256 13.56 13.85 8.33
C LYS A 256 14.78 14.42 9.06
N GLU A 257 15.97 14.33 8.47
CA GLU A 257 17.15 14.99 9.02
C GLU A 257 17.00 16.51 8.97
N LEU A 258 16.51 17.08 7.86
CA LEU A 258 16.22 18.52 7.79
C LEU A 258 15.19 18.95 8.84
N GLU A 259 14.16 18.15 9.08
CA GLU A 259 13.15 18.41 10.11
C GLU A 259 13.78 18.36 11.52
N ARG A 260 14.57 17.32 11.81
CA ARG A 260 15.24 17.16 13.11
C ARG A 260 16.24 18.29 13.39
N ASP A 261 16.95 18.75 12.36
CA ASP A 261 17.93 19.83 12.47
C ASP A 261 17.25 21.22 12.54
N GLY A 262 15.92 21.28 12.50
CA GLY A 262 15.14 22.53 12.60
C GLY A 262 15.10 23.35 11.31
N HIS A 263 15.51 22.76 10.18
CA HIS A 263 15.54 23.42 8.88
C HIS A 263 14.25 23.24 8.07
N PHE A 264 13.38 22.30 8.44
CA PHE A 264 12.13 22.02 7.74
C PHE A 264 10.98 21.84 8.72
N THR A 265 9.81 22.37 8.36
CA THR A 265 8.57 22.22 9.12
C THR A 265 7.49 21.67 8.20
N ILE A 266 6.91 20.53 8.57
CA ILE A 266 5.82 19.91 7.80
C ILE A 266 4.62 20.87 7.78
N GLY A 267 4.07 21.11 6.58
CA GLY A 267 2.93 21.99 6.36
C GLY A 267 3.30 23.47 6.16
N ASP A 268 4.57 23.84 6.30
CA ASP A 268 5.05 25.16 5.93
C ASP A 268 5.18 25.26 4.40
N ILE A 269 4.46 26.22 3.81
CA ILE A 269 4.39 26.41 2.37
C ILE A 269 5.74 26.86 1.82
N VAL A 270 6.45 27.76 2.50
CA VAL A 270 7.76 28.27 2.05
C VAL A 270 8.77 27.14 2.04
N HIS A 271 8.86 26.37 3.12
CA HIS A 271 9.76 25.22 3.19
C HIS A 271 9.44 24.17 2.11
N THR A 272 8.15 23.90 1.90
CA THR A 272 7.70 22.94 0.88
C THR A 272 8.08 23.40 -0.53
N THR A 273 7.84 24.67 -0.86
CA THR A 273 8.21 25.28 -2.15
C THR A 273 9.72 25.24 -2.36
N LEU A 274 10.52 25.53 -1.33
CA LEU A 274 11.98 25.44 -1.42
C LEU A 274 12.47 24.01 -1.60
N ILE A 275 11.84 23.01 -0.96
CA ILE A 275 12.14 21.59 -1.22
C ILE A 275 11.86 21.26 -2.69
N GLN A 276 10.69 21.64 -3.19
CA GLN A 276 10.30 21.39 -4.58
C GLN A 276 11.28 22.05 -5.55
N TYR A 277 11.71 23.28 -5.28
CA TYR A 277 12.68 23.98 -6.12
C TYR A 277 14.07 23.31 -6.10
N CYS A 278 14.59 22.98 -4.92
CA CYS A 278 15.98 22.51 -4.79
C CYS A 278 16.17 21.02 -5.14
N TYR A 279 15.16 20.18 -4.88
CA TYR A 279 15.31 18.72 -4.93
C TYR A 279 14.51 18.04 -6.04
N MET A 280 13.45 18.64 -6.58
CA MET A 280 12.54 17.95 -7.50
C MET A 280 13.26 17.41 -8.75
N ASP A 281 14.16 18.18 -9.34
CA ASP A 281 14.88 17.73 -10.55
C ASP A 281 15.91 16.63 -10.28
N ILE A 282 16.44 16.55 -9.05
CA ILE A 282 17.28 15.41 -8.64
C ILE A 282 16.40 14.17 -8.46
N ILE A 283 15.26 14.32 -7.78
CA ILE A 283 14.31 13.23 -7.54
C ILE A 283 13.79 12.68 -8.85
N ARG A 284 13.39 13.54 -9.80
CA ARG A 284 12.91 13.12 -11.12
C ARG A 284 13.95 12.31 -11.89
N ARG A 285 15.21 12.74 -11.89
CA ARG A 285 16.31 11.97 -12.50
C ARG A 285 16.48 10.61 -11.85
N GLU A 286 16.47 10.55 -10.51
CA GLU A 286 16.60 9.28 -9.77
C GLU A 286 15.40 8.33 -10.03
N LEU A 287 14.19 8.88 -10.18
CA LEU A 287 13.01 8.10 -10.58
C LEU A 287 13.15 7.52 -11.98
N ASP A 288 13.66 8.29 -12.93
CA ASP A 288 13.92 7.83 -14.30
C ASP A 288 15.00 6.73 -14.30
N ASP A 289 16.09 6.89 -13.54
CA ASP A 289 17.14 5.88 -13.38
C ASP A 289 16.61 4.57 -12.80
N VAL A 290 15.81 4.64 -11.74
CA VAL A 290 15.21 3.48 -11.08
C VAL A 290 14.22 2.76 -11.99
N THR A 291 13.46 3.54 -12.78
CA THR A 291 12.53 3.03 -13.79
C THR A 291 13.28 2.29 -14.89
N TYR A 292 14.34 2.88 -15.43
CA TYR A 292 15.20 2.26 -16.43
C TYR A 292 15.83 0.96 -15.90
N ALA A 293 16.43 1.02 -14.71
CA ALA A 293 17.04 -0.15 -14.07
C ALA A 293 16.03 -1.27 -13.80
N TRP A 294 14.78 -0.94 -13.51
CA TRP A 294 13.71 -1.92 -13.42
C TRP A 294 13.32 -2.46 -14.80
N ASN A 295 13.15 -1.64 -15.82
CA ASN A 295 12.75 -2.16 -17.12
C ASN A 295 13.80 -3.14 -17.71
N CYS A 296 15.08 -2.96 -17.37
CA CYS A 296 16.16 -3.85 -17.79
C CYS A 296 16.44 -5.05 -16.85
N HIS A 297 15.87 -5.09 -15.63
CA HIS A 297 16.18 -6.19 -14.70
C HIS A 297 15.50 -7.50 -15.10
N ARG A 298 16.11 -8.65 -14.78
CA ARG A 298 15.50 -9.96 -15.01
C ARG A 298 14.61 -10.39 -13.85
N ILE A 299 13.32 -10.55 -14.12
CA ILE A 299 12.33 -11.17 -13.23
C ILE A 299 12.54 -12.70 -13.25
N ARG A 300 12.79 -13.28 -12.08
CA ARG A 300 12.97 -14.72 -11.91
C ARG A 300 11.64 -15.47 -11.93
N SER A 301 11.67 -16.68 -12.50
CA SER A 301 10.53 -17.61 -12.46
C SER A 301 10.14 -17.95 -11.03
N GLN A 302 8.83 -18.01 -10.78
CA GLN A 302 8.26 -18.40 -9.49
C GLN A 302 7.47 -19.69 -9.66
N LYS A 303 7.74 -20.70 -8.80
CA LYS A 303 7.10 -22.02 -8.90
C LYS A 303 5.56 -22.00 -8.82
N HIS A 304 4.94 -20.95 -8.26
CA HIS A 304 3.50 -20.86 -7.95
C HIS A 304 2.98 -19.43 -8.13
N GLY A 305 3.33 -18.73 -9.22
CA GLY A 305 2.89 -17.35 -9.43
C GLY A 305 2.52 -17.05 -10.88
N ASP A 306 1.55 -16.15 -11.07
CA ASP A 306 1.11 -15.63 -12.38
C ASP A 306 2.06 -14.53 -12.88
N ILE A 307 3.35 -14.79 -12.77
CA ILE A 307 4.41 -13.87 -13.14
C ILE A 307 5.13 -14.48 -14.32
N VAL A 308 5.11 -13.75 -15.44
CA VAL A 308 5.89 -14.09 -16.62
C VAL A 308 7.36 -13.75 -16.30
N PRO A 309 8.27 -14.74 -16.27
CA PRO A 309 9.69 -14.48 -16.08
C PRO A 309 10.29 -13.85 -17.33
N GLY A 310 11.28 -12.99 -17.16
CA GLY A 310 11.92 -12.29 -18.28
C GLY A 310 12.39 -10.90 -17.89
N ILE A 311 12.88 -10.15 -18.88
CA ILE A 311 13.24 -8.74 -18.73
C ILE A 311 12.02 -7.93 -19.14
N PRO A 312 11.47 -7.04 -18.29
CA PRO A 312 10.25 -6.29 -18.61
C PRO A 312 10.28 -5.60 -19.96
N ASP A 313 11.41 -4.98 -20.33
CA ASP A 313 11.62 -4.35 -21.64
C ASP A 313 11.43 -5.35 -22.80
N LEU A 314 12.07 -6.51 -22.74
CA LEU A 314 11.92 -7.55 -23.77
C LEU A 314 10.50 -8.14 -23.78
N LEU A 315 9.90 -8.34 -22.61
CA LEU A 315 8.53 -8.86 -22.48
C LEU A 315 7.48 -7.88 -23.05
N TYR A 316 7.80 -6.59 -23.05
CA TYR A 316 6.92 -5.53 -23.54
C TYR A 316 7.10 -5.28 -25.05
N ASN A 317 8.36 -5.13 -25.49
CA ASN A 317 8.69 -4.74 -26.86
C ASN A 317 8.80 -5.94 -27.82
N VAL A 318 9.10 -7.14 -27.33
CA VAL A 318 9.27 -8.35 -28.16
C VAL A 318 8.55 -9.57 -27.54
N PRO A 319 7.22 -9.49 -27.33
CA PRO A 319 6.45 -10.56 -26.70
C PRO A 319 6.53 -11.90 -27.46
N GLU A 320 6.84 -11.88 -28.76
CA GLU A 320 6.99 -13.06 -29.63
C GLU A 320 8.12 -13.99 -29.15
N MET A 321 9.12 -13.45 -28.45
CA MET A 321 10.22 -14.25 -27.87
C MET A 321 9.75 -15.28 -26.84
N LEU A 322 8.52 -15.15 -26.32
CA LEU A 322 7.95 -16.10 -25.38
C LEU A 322 7.52 -17.41 -26.05
N GLY A 323 7.48 -17.48 -27.38
CA GLY A 323 7.05 -18.66 -28.13
C GLY A 323 5.59 -19.04 -27.88
N ASN A 324 4.80 -18.13 -27.29
CA ASN A 324 3.39 -18.32 -27.03
C ASN A 324 2.58 -17.65 -28.14
N PRO A 325 1.91 -18.41 -29.03
CA PRO A 325 1.17 -17.84 -30.16
C PRO A 325 -0.02 -16.96 -29.74
N ASP A 326 -0.53 -17.12 -28.52
CA ASP A 326 -1.62 -16.30 -27.99
C ASP A 326 -1.14 -14.97 -27.35
N CYS A 327 0.17 -14.84 -27.13
CA CYS A 327 0.77 -13.64 -26.54
C CYS A 327 1.14 -12.64 -27.63
N ARG A 328 0.25 -11.68 -27.89
CA ARG A 328 0.47 -10.58 -28.84
C ARG A 328 0.50 -9.21 -28.15
N ASN A 329 1.03 -8.22 -28.82
CA ASN A 329 0.90 -6.82 -28.41
C ASN A 329 -0.53 -6.32 -28.68
N TYR A 330 -1.18 -5.76 -27.66
CA TYR A 330 -2.57 -5.25 -27.71
C TYR A 330 -2.67 -3.73 -27.78
N ILE A 331 -1.60 -3.07 -28.24
CA ILE A 331 -1.62 -1.62 -28.45
C ILE A 331 -2.53 -1.27 -29.62
N HIS A 332 -3.36 -0.26 -29.44
CA HIS A 332 -4.15 0.36 -30.51
C HIS A 332 -3.38 1.55 -31.04
N ALA A 333 -3.18 1.61 -32.36
CA ALA A 333 -2.41 2.68 -32.97
C ALA A 333 -3.10 4.04 -32.75
N MET A 334 -2.30 5.05 -32.43
CA MET A 334 -2.77 6.44 -32.33
C MET A 334 -2.04 7.30 -33.35
N ASP A 335 -2.79 7.99 -34.21
CA ASP A 335 -2.23 9.06 -35.04
C ASP A 335 -2.11 10.35 -34.23
N THR A 336 -0.88 10.78 -33.97
CA THR A 336 -0.56 11.97 -33.18
C THR A 336 -0.87 13.28 -33.91
N ASN A 337 -1.14 13.22 -35.22
CA ASN A 337 -1.56 14.39 -36.02
C ASN A 337 -3.08 14.50 -36.15
N SER A 338 -3.84 13.54 -35.59
CA SER A 338 -5.29 13.57 -35.66
C SER A 338 -5.88 14.69 -34.81
N ASP A 339 -7.01 15.24 -35.26
CA ASP A 339 -7.79 16.21 -34.48
C ASP A 339 -8.18 15.67 -33.10
N GLY A 340 -8.47 14.36 -33.03
CA GLY A 340 -8.73 13.66 -31.78
C GLY A 340 -7.56 13.74 -30.81
N PHE A 341 -6.33 13.48 -31.26
CA PHE A 341 -5.14 13.61 -30.42
C PHE A 341 -4.92 15.05 -29.95
N HIS A 342 -5.05 16.04 -30.84
CA HIS A 342 -4.90 17.46 -30.49
C HIS A 342 -5.98 17.92 -29.50
N PHE A 343 -7.21 17.46 -29.66
CA PHE A 343 -8.28 17.69 -28.69
C PHE A 343 -7.93 17.11 -27.32
N LEU A 344 -7.51 15.84 -27.24
CA LEU A 344 -7.07 15.24 -25.97
C LEU A 344 -5.91 16.02 -25.33
N ARG A 345 -4.95 16.46 -26.15
CA ARG A 345 -3.79 17.26 -25.71
C ARG A 345 -4.21 18.60 -25.11
N SER A 346 -5.26 19.22 -25.62
CA SER A 346 -5.80 20.48 -25.07
C SER A 346 -6.39 20.33 -23.66
N GLN A 347 -6.79 19.11 -23.28
CA GLN A 347 -7.33 18.80 -21.95
C GLN A 347 -6.24 18.44 -20.92
N CYS A 348 -4.98 18.36 -21.35
CA CYS A 348 -3.83 17.99 -20.53
C CYS A 348 -3.10 19.22 -19.98
N CYS A 349 -2.48 19.05 -18.82
CA CYS A 349 -1.56 20.05 -18.25
C CYS A 349 -0.12 19.53 -18.36
N PHE A 350 0.68 20.18 -19.21
CA PHE A 350 2.11 19.90 -19.38
C PHE A 350 3.01 20.94 -18.68
N GLY A 351 2.39 21.93 -18.01
CA GLY A 351 3.08 23.07 -17.43
C GLY A 351 4.03 22.71 -16.30
N ASN A 352 4.91 23.67 -15.98
CA ASN A 352 5.85 23.54 -14.88
C ASN A 352 5.14 23.31 -13.54
N ASP A 353 5.85 22.64 -12.65
CA ASP A 353 5.33 22.27 -11.35
C ASP A 353 5.27 23.47 -10.39
N LEU A 354 6.23 24.38 -10.45
CA LEU A 354 6.20 25.65 -9.72
C LEU A 354 5.59 26.74 -10.60
N ASP A 355 4.91 27.70 -9.98
CA ASP A 355 4.46 28.90 -10.69
C ASP A 355 5.67 29.65 -11.26
N GLU A 356 5.51 30.21 -12.46
CA GLU A 356 6.60 30.84 -13.19
C GLU A 356 7.17 32.05 -12.44
N ASP A 357 6.34 32.79 -11.70
CA ASP A 357 6.75 33.95 -10.93
C ASP A 357 7.65 33.55 -9.74
N THR A 358 7.25 32.54 -8.97
CA THR A 358 8.08 32.00 -7.87
C THR A 358 9.35 31.39 -8.40
N LYS A 359 9.27 30.60 -9.49
CA LYS A 359 10.47 30.01 -10.09
C LYS A 359 11.43 31.11 -10.58
N SER A 360 10.93 32.12 -11.28
CA SER A 360 11.72 33.26 -11.77
C SER A 360 12.34 34.04 -10.61
N THR A 361 11.60 34.24 -9.52
CA THR A 361 12.10 34.91 -8.31
C THR A 361 13.24 34.12 -7.66
N LEU A 362 13.08 32.80 -7.49
CA LEU A 362 14.11 31.94 -6.91
C LEU A 362 15.34 31.81 -7.83
N ASP A 363 15.11 31.71 -9.15
CA ASP A 363 16.16 31.70 -10.16
C ASP A 363 16.96 33.02 -10.15
N ALA A 364 16.30 34.15 -9.95
CA ALA A 364 16.95 35.46 -9.82
C ALA A 364 17.77 35.58 -8.53
N ILE A 365 17.31 34.97 -7.42
CA ILE A 365 18.06 34.94 -6.16
C ILE A 365 19.32 34.06 -6.27
N CYS A 366 19.27 33.02 -7.11
CA CYS A 366 20.34 32.02 -7.21
C CYS A 366 21.19 32.12 -8.49
N ASP A 367 21.07 33.20 -9.27
CA ASP A 367 21.72 33.36 -10.58
C ASP A 367 21.55 32.14 -11.51
N LYS A 368 20.35 31.53 -11.49
CA LYS A 368 20.02 30.29 -12.23
C LYS A 368 20.95 29.12 -11.92
N TYR A 369 21.47 29.03 -10.70
CA TYR A 369 22.32 27.92 -10.29
C TYR A 369 21.59 26.57 -10.42
N HIS A 370 22.14 25.69 -11.26
CA HIS A 370 21.60 24.34 -11.46
C HIS A 370 22.26 23.36 -10.51
N VAL A 371 21.46 22.84 -9.59
CA VAL A 371 21.90 21.86 -8.59
C VAL A 371 22.21 20.51 -9.25
N LYS A 372 23.43 20.01 -9.06
CA LYS A 372 23.90 18.73 -9.61
C LYS A 372 23.92 17.61 -8.59
N SER A 373 24.05 17.93 -7.30
CA SER A 373 24.12 16.96 -6.21
C SER A 373 23.17 17.24 -5.05
N VAL A 374 22.91 16.21 -4.24
CA VAL A 374 22.08 16.30 -3.02
C VAL A 374 22.71 17.25 -1.99
N PHE A 375 24.04 17.31 -1.93
CA PHE A 375 24.75 18.22 -1.04
C PHE A 375 24.54 19.68 -1.46
N GLU A 376 24.72 19.98 -2.74
CA GLU A 376 24.44 21.31 -3.31
C GLU A 376 22.97 21.69 -3.10
N ALA A 377 22.04 20.75 -3.25
CA ALA A 377 20.62 20.97 -3.01
C ALA A 377 20.34 21.40 -1.57
N LYS A 378 20.99 20.74 -0.61
CA LYS A 378 20.89 21.07 0.82
C LYS A 378 21.47 22.44 1.12
N SER A 379 22.65 22.75 0.58
CA SER A 379 23.26 24.07 0.75
C SER A 379 22.40 25.18 0.17
N LEU A 380 21.86 24.99 -1.04
CA LEU A 380 20.98 25.95 -1.69
C LEU A 380 19.68 26.16 -0.89
N TYR A 381 19.07 25.07 -0.43
CA TYR A 381 17.87 25.10 0.41
C TYR A 381 18.09 25.94 1.68
N ILE A 382 19.18 25.70 2.41
CA ILE A 382 19.49 26.44 3.65
C ILE A 382 19.75 27.92 3.34
N LEU A 383 20.50 28.22 2.27
CA LEU A 383 20.77 29.58 1.86
C LEU A 383 19.49 30.35 1.53
N LEU A 384 18.61 29.76 0.72
CA LEU A 384 17.34 30.35 0.32
C LEU A 384 16.40 30.54 1.51
N LYS A 385 16.29 29.54 2.39
CA LYS A 385 15.50 29.64 3.63
C LYS A 385 15.95 30.82 4.48
N ASN A 386 17.25 30.91 4.77
CA ASN A 386 17.80 31.98 5.61
C ASN A 386 17.62 33.35 4.96
N ALA A 387 17.79 33.46 3.63
CA ALA A 387 17.58 34.71 2.90
C ALA A 387 16.12 35.18 2.93
N LEU A 388 15.16 34.25 2.84
CA LEU A 388 13.73 34.56 2.92
C LEU A 388 13.29 34.89 4.35
N GLU A 389 13.78 34.17 5.35
CA GLU A 389 13.52 34.49 6.76
C GLU A 389 14.08 35.87 7.12
N ALA A 390 15.30 36.20 6.69
CA ALA A 390 15.88 37.53 6.93
C ALA A 390 15.04 38.68 6.32
N ARG A 391 14.32 38.44 5.21
CA ARG A 391 13.41 39.42 4.61
C ARG A 391 12.05 39.54 5.28
N LEU A 392 11.66 38.57 6.11
CA LEU A 392 10.39 38.57 6.83
C LEU A 392 10.51 39.17 8.24
N TYR A 393 11.72 39.21 8.79
CA TYR A 393 12.03 39.79 10.11
C TYR A 393 12.67 41.19 10.05
N HIS A 394 12.74 41.79 8.87
CA HIS A 394 13.06 43.20 8.61
C HIS A 394 11.88 43.84 7.89
#